data_AF-A0A2E2AYC8-F1
#
_entry.id   AF-A0A2E2AYC8-F1
#
_cell.length_a   1.000
_cell.length_b   1.000
_cell.length_c   1.000
_cell.angle_alpha   90.00
_cell.angle_beta   90.00
_cell.angle_gamma   90.00
#
_symmetry.space_group_name_H-M   'P 1'
#
loop_
_entity.id
_entity.type
_entity.pdbx_description
1 polymer ?
#
loop_
_entity_poly.entity_id
_entity_poly.type
_entity_poly.pdbx_seq_one_letter_code
_entity_poly.pdbx_strand_id
1 'polypeptide(L)'
;MLVVYLWFHHNKLAVRDDSRLVAVFDKFANQVSEEFSHKTYSLRRSTVYGGKGLYFVSQIRFDVWDARLVLDIKNFASEKLGEDYSVNVSVRTGNTGFEVIHARWVDVAFKSFSLDKDPESRLPLNNFPSVCSKCNWKDWNAIPDPYFVNESFLESKNEKLDIIEGSSIFFVRDAVWEVLNDLVPDDFQSGKIQVKGKQKPLSGWHWIYPVHATPGRFDVGESDEKCSECGNPDRYCFDMGNITAMTLFKDFGGPKWNLARTFYPGTWVPEDKERAQRPYASIMMSGGLFRALWNHGFKGLEWPDQIYASLNPNQPMIEESIRFQDYKPKLKDKAIKQSGESGLWFGYEKSVNEAPIENQKKALALLPELRPQSVDDLTSVISDHIEKHVGKIGKVLHELIPISNTHVDINIVYPTNEKPYYTLVTSGMSSKPMKMPKLKVTPPDISKYAELVVCLPPDWKIDEMTDERWNFPVVWMRYLANYVHEEKKWLSIAHTIPNTDQALPFTDNTELNCWLIRYLQTMPIDAQSITYKKKTIRLLGMTAITNKEMEYALSNEASNLDELNAVLYDRNVGELVDLTRESVV
;
A
#
# COMPACT_ATOMS: atom_id res chain seq x y z
N MET A 1 8.24 0.24 -9.42
CA MET A 1 8.55 -0.80 -10.43
C MET A 1 7.22 -1.36 -10.92
N LEU A 2 6.94 -1.37 -12.22
CA LEU A 2 5.62 -1.76 -12.73
C LEU A 2 5.58 -3.24 -13.05
N VAL A 3 4.62 -3.96 -12.47
CA VAL A 3 4.47 -5.40 -12.70
C VAL A 3 3.39 -5.64 -13.74
N VAL A 4 3.77 -5.92 -14.98
CA VAL A 4 2.86 -6.21 -16.10
C VAL A 4 2.51 -7.68 -16.09
N TYR A 5 1.24 -8.02 -16.25
CA TYR A 5 0.77 -9.37 -16.48
C TYR A 5 0.01 -9.44 -17.79
N LEU A 6 0.39 -10.37 -18.67
CA LEU A 6 -0.39 -10.74 -19.84
C LEU A 6 -1.29 -11.92 -19.50
N TRP A 7 -2.58 -11.83 -19.81
CA TRP A 7 -3.54 -12.90 -19.67
C TRP A 7 -4.03 -13.32 -21.04
N PHE A 8 -3.96 -14.62 -21.33
CA PHE A 8 -4.34 -15.17 -22.63
C PHE A 8 -5.60 -16.01 -22.52
N HIS A 9 -6.57 -15.79 -23.40
CA HIS A 9 -7.76 -16.62 -23.51
C HIS A 9 -7.98 -17.08 -24.93
N HIS A 10 -8.22 -18.38 -25.14
CA HIS A 10 -8.60 -18.90 -26.45
C HIS A 10 -10.09 -18.65 -26.70
N ASN A 11 -10.42 -17.92 -27.76
CA ASN A 11 -11.77 -17.38 -28.00
C ASN A 11 -12.81 -18.46 -28.36
N LYS A 12 -12.38 -19.60 -28.92
CA LYS A 12 -13.26 -20.68 -29.42
C LYS A 12 -13.27 -21.99 -28.62
N LEU A 13 -12.43 -22.13 -27.60
CA LEU A 13 -12.16 -23.41 -26.94
C LEU A 13 -12.42 -23.32 -25.42
N ALA A 14 -13.43 -24.04 -24.95
CA ALA A 14 -13.62 -24.33 -23.52
C ALA A 14 -12.83 -25.61 -23.17
N VAL A 15 -11.50 -25.53 -23.16
CA VAL A 15 -10.66 -26.74 -23.15
C VAL A 15 -10.11 -27.07 -21.78
N ARG A 16 -10.37 -28.31 -21.35
CA ARG A 16 -9.62 -29.04 -20.34
C ARG A 16 -8.26 -29.44 -20.93
N ASP A 17 -7.18 -28.87 -20.39
CA ASP A 17 -5.80 -29.37 -20.40
C ASP A 17 -5.31 -29.93 -21.76
N ASP A 18 -5.09 -29.05 -22.73
CA ASP A 18 -4.46 -29.41 -24.01
C ASP A 18 -2.99 -28.98 -24.02
N SER A 19 -2.11 -29.96 -23.97
CA SER A 19 -0.65 -29.83 -24.06
C SER A 19 -0.16 -29.07 -25.30
N ARG A 20 -0.98 -28.95 -26.36
CA ARG A 20 -0.66 -28.14 -27.55
C ARG A 20 -0.69 -26.64 -27.27
N LEU A 21 -1.57 -26.18 -26.37
CA LEU A 21 -1.60 -24.77 -25.96
C LEU A 21 -0.32 -24.40 -25.20
N VAL A 22 0.19 -25.32 -24.38
CA VAL A 22 1.44 -25.13 -23.60
C VAL A 22 2.63 -24.85 -24.53
N ALA A 23 2.79 -25.63 -25.60
CA ALA A 23 3.89 -25.44 -26.55
C ALA A 23 3.82 -24.10 -27.29
N VAL A 24 2.61 -23.61 -27.61
CA VAL A 24 2.40 -22.29 -28.21
C VAL A 24 2.79 -21.18 -27.22
N PHE A 25 2.43 -21.33 -25.95
CA PHE A 25 2.76 -20.35 -24.90
C PHE A 25 4.25 -20.29 -24.59
N ASP A 26 4.93 -21.42 -24.44
CA ASP A 26 6.36 -21.45 -24.16
C ASP A 26 7.15 -20.87 -25.35
N LYS A 27 6.75 -21.17 -26.59
CA LYS A 27 7.32 -20.57 -27.80
C LYS A 27 7.10 -19.06 -27.84
N PHE A 28 5.90 -18.60 -27.51
CA PHE A 28 5.58 -17.17 -27.46
C PHE A 28 6.39 -16.45 -26.38
N ALA A 29 6.49 -17.00 -25.17
CA ALA A 29 7.27 -16.41 -24.08
C ALA A 29 8.76 -16.26 -24.45
N ASN A 30 9.33 -17.23 -25.16
CA ASN A 30 10.70 -17.15 -25.67
C ASN A 30 10.86 -16.05 -26.74
N GLN A 31 9.88 -15.90 -27.64
CA GLN A 31 9.90 -14.83 -28.64
C GLN A 31 9.80 -13.44 -28.01
N VAL A 32 8.98 -13.27 -26.95
CA VAL A 32 8.94 -12.01 -26.20
C VAL A 32 10.28 -11.75 -25.49
N SER A 33 10.91 -12.80 -24.95
CA SER A 33 12.24 -12.71 -24.32
C SER A 33 13.32 -12.24 -25.28
N GLU A 34 13.34 -12.80 -26.50
CA GLU A 34 14.30 -12.44 -27.54
C GLU A 34 14.08 -11.01 -28.06
N GLU A 35 12.83 -10.64 -28.34
CA GLU A 35 12.48 -9.33 -28.88
C GLU A 35 12.73 -8.19 -27.88
N PHE A 36 12.43 -8.40 -26.59
CA PHE A 36 12.50 -7.38 -25.55
C PHE A 36 13.69 -7.59 -24.58
N SER A 37 14.82 -8.07 -25.11
CA SER A 37 16.07 -8.58 -24.50
C SER A 37 16.78 -7.77 -23.39
N HIS A 38 16.12 -6.82 -22.73
CA HIS A 38 16.66 -6.01 -21.63
C HIS A 38 15.84 -6.00 -20.33
N LYS A 39 14.88 -6.90 -20.09
CA LYS A 39 14.07 -6.85 -18.86
C LYS A 39 13.79 -8.21 -18.22
N THR A 40 13.88 -8.24 -16.89
CA THR A 40 13.49 -9.36 -16.03
C THR A 40 12.00 -9.66 -16.18
N TYR A 41 11.66 -10.90 -16.51
CA TYR A 41 10.28 -11.40 -16.53
C TYR A 41 10.22 -12.73 -15.78
N SER A 42 9.04 -13.05 -15.23
CA SER A 42 8.78 -14.34 -14.61
C SER A 42 7.51 -14.94 -15.20
N LEU A 43 7.57 -16.21 -15.61
CA LEU A 43 6.39 -16.93 -16.10
C LEU A 43 5.62 -17.50 -14.91
N ARG A 44 4.33 -17.18 -14.77
CA ARG A 44 3.45 -17.83 -13.78
C ARG A 44 2.26 -18.46 -14.46
N ARG A 45 1.94 -19.70 -14.11
CA ARG A 45 0.74 -20.40 -14.61
C ARG A 45 -0.34 -20.31 -13.56
N SER A 46 -1.58 -20.02 -13.98
CA SER A 46 -2.71 -20.01 -13.06
C SER A 46 -3.99 -20.46 -13.78
N THR A 47 -4.91 -21.05 -13.03
CA THR A 47 -6.22 -21.45 -13.56
C THR A 47 -7.26 -20.52 -12.98
N VAL A 48 -8.08 -19.89 -13.83
CA VAL A 48 -9.11 -18.94 -13.38
C VAL A 48 -10.49 -19.49 -13.70
N TYR A 49 -11.41 -19.42 -12.73
CA TYR A 49 -12.78 -19.88 -12.87
C TYR A 49 -13.67 -18.75 -13.40
N GLY A 50 -14.34 -18.96 -14.53
CA GLY A 50 -15.26 -17.98 -15.15
C GLY A 50 -16.69 -18.51 -15.25
N GLY A 51 -17.67 -17.61 -15.41
CA GLY A 51 -19.12 -17.91 -15.38
C GLY A 51 -19.66 -18.89 -16.43
N LYS A 52 -18.82 -19.35 -17.37
CA LYS A 52 -19.17 -20.33 -18.42
C LYS A 52 -18.30 -21.62 -18.40
N GLY A 53 -17.41 -21.79 -17.42
CA GLY A 53 -16.58 -22.99 -17.29
C GLY A 53 -15.14 -22.74 -16.79
N LEU A 54 -14.34 -23.79 -16.79
CA LEU A 54 -12.91 -23.75 -16.45
C LEU A 54 -12.12 -23.21 -17.66
N TYR A 55 -11.46 -22.07 -17.51
CA TYR A 55 -10.58 -21.51 -18.54
C TYR A 55 -9.12 -21.60 -18.07
N PHE A 56 -8.24 -22.07 -18.95
CA PHE A 56 -6.80 -21.96 -18.72
C PHE A 56 -6.37 -20.54 -19.06
N VAL A 57 -5.68 -19.88 -18.13
CA VAL A 57 -5.15 -18.55 -18.33
C VAL A 57 -3.66 -18.54 -18.01
N SER A 58 -2.83 -18.58 -19.05
CA SER A 58 -1.39 -18.43 -18.88
C SER A 58 -1.07 -16.97 -18.53
N GLN A 59 -0.11 -16.76 -17.62
CA GLN A 59 0.29 -15.43 -17.17
C GLN A 59 1.80 -15.20 -17.41
N ILE A 60 2.15 -14.12 -18.10
CA ILE A 60 3.55 -13.69 -18.22
C ILE A 60 3.72 -12.40 -17.44
N ARG A 61 4.62 -12.39 -16.45
CA ARG A 61 4.92 -11.22 -15.63
C ARG A 61 6.16 -10.50 -16.17
N PHE A 62 6.09 -9.20 -16.43
CA PHE A 62 7.25 -8.35 -16.73
C PHE A 62 7.42 -7.29 -15.66
N ASP A 63 8.66 -7.03 -15.26
CA ASP A 63 8.97 -5.86 -14.44
C ASP A 63 9.45 -4.74 -15.38
N VAL A 64 8.63 -3.71 -15.56
CA VAL A 64 8.89 -2.61 -16.50
C VAL A 64 8.86 -1.27 -15.79
N TRP A 65 9.53 -0.28 -16.38
CA TRP A 65 9.51 1.12 -15.93
C TRP A 65 8.79 2.03 -16.93
N ASP A 66 8.39 1.47 -18.08
CA ASP A 66 7.80 2.20 -19.20
C ASP A 66 6.46 1.59 -19.59
N ALA A 67 5.39 2.39 -19.50
CA ALA A 67 4.05 2.01 -19.92
C ALA A 67 3.94 1.67 -21.41
N ARG A 68 4.81 2.24 -22.27
CA ARG A 68 4.79 1.97 -23.71
C ARG A 68 5.20 0.54 -24.02
N LEU A 69 6.15 0.02 -23.25
CA LEU A 69 6.55 -1.37 -23.36
C LEU A 69 5.37 -2.32 -23.08
N VAL A 70 4.43 -1.92 -22.21
CA VAL A 70 3.21 -2.68 -21.94
C VAL A 70 2.36 -2.85 -23.20
N LEU A 71 2.24 -1.79 -24.00
CA LEU A 71 1.52 -1.79 -25.28
C LEU A 71 2.31 -2.49 -26.38
N ASP A 72 3.62 -2.30 -26.45
CA ASP A 72 4.46 -2.97 -27.43
C ASP A 72 4.40 -4.48 -27.22
N ILE A 73 4.46 -4.93 -25.96
CA ILE A 73 4.25 -6.32 -25.58
C ILE A 73 2.82 -6.78 -25.94
N LYS A 74 1.79 -5.96 -25.67
CA LYS A 74 0.39 -6.30 -26.04
C LYS A 74 0.23 -6.49 -27.55
N ASN A 75 0.72 -5.55 -28.34
CA ASN A 75 0.60 -5.53 -29.79
C ASN A 75 1.39 -6.68 -30.41
N PHE A 76 2.62 -6.89 -29.93
CA PHE A 76 3.44 -8.06 -30.30
C PHE A 76 2.71 -9.37 -29.98
N ALA A 77 2.08 -9.46 -28.80
CA ALA A 77 1.31 -10.64 -28.40
C ALA A 77 0.11 -10.89 -29.31
N SER A 78 -0.66 -9.85 -29.61
CA SER A 78 -1.80 -9.93 -30.53
C SER A 78 -1.37 -10.32 -31.95
N GLU A 79 -0.25 -9.80 -32.44
CA GLU A 79 0.29 -10.15 -33.76
C GLU A 79 0.73 -11.62 -33.84
N LYS A 80 1.48 -12.11 -32.85
CA LYS A 80 2.04 -13.47 -32.88
C LYS A 80 1.02 -14.57 -32.58
N LEU A 81 -0.01 -14.28 -31.78
CA LEU A 81 -1.02 -15.26 -31.40
C LEU A 81 -2.24 -15.29 -32.34
N GLY A 82 -2.49 -14.21 -33.09
CA GLY A 82 -3.61 -14.10 -34.01
C GLY A 82 -4.99 -14.01 -33.35
N GLU A 83 -6.06 -13.98 -34.15
CA GLU A 83 -7.43 -13.68 -33.70
C GLU A 83 -8.08 -14.76 -32.81
N ASP A 84 -7.51 -15.96 -32.76
CA ASP A 84 -8.02 -17.04 -31.94
C ASP A 84 -7.75 -16.83 -30.43
N TYR A 85 -6.91 -15.83 -30.07
CA TYR A 85 -6.57 -15.50 -28.69
C TYR A 85 -6.85 -14.03 -28.36
N SER A 86 -7.38 -13.79 -27.16
CA SER A 86 -7.44 -12.44 -26.57
C SER A 86 -6.33 -12.25 -25.54
N VAL A 87 -5.69 -11.08 -25.59
CA VAL A 87 -4.59 -10.69 -24.68
C VAL A 87 -5.08 -9.53 -23.82
N ASN A 88 -5.29 -9.79 -22.53
CA ASN A 88 -5.51 -8.73 -21.54
C ASN A 88 -4.18 -8.38 -20.88
N VAL A 89 -3.93 -7.10 -20.66
CA VAL A 89 -2.71 -6.64 -19.99
C VAL A 89 -3.09 -5.91 -18.73
N SER A 90 -2.59 -6.39 -17.60
CA SER A 90 -2.79 -5.76 -16.30
C SER A 90 -1.47 -5.33 -15.74
N VAL A 91 -1.33 -4.08 -15.33
CA VAL A 91 -0.14 -3.67 -14.58
C VAL A 91 -0.54 -3.48 -13.13
N ARG A 92 0.12 -4.19 -12.22
CA ARG A 92 -0.03 -3.94 -10.79
C ARG A 92 1.09 -3.01 -10.36
N THR A 93 0.71 -1.87 -9.82
CA THR A 93 1.53 -1.10 -8.90
C THR A 93 1.29 -1.69 -7.53
N GLY A 94 2.35 -2.03 -6.82
CA GLY A 94 2.21 -2.59 -5.48
C GLY A 94 1.93 -1.47 -4.51
N ASN A 95 0.79 -0.77 -4.63
CA ASN A 95 0.54 0.57 -4.09
C ASN A 95 1.15 0.84 -2.71
N THR A 96 2.42 1.20 -2.73
CA THR A 96 3.14 1.64 -1.54
C THR A 96 2.79 3.11 -1.31
N GLY A 97 2.97 3.56 -0.07
CA GLY A 97 2.92 4.97 0.31
C GLY A 97 3.57 5.89 -0.74
N PHE A 98 4.74 5.45 -1.22
CA PHE A 98 5.57 6.12 -2.20
C PHE A 98 4.95 6.24 -3.61
N GLU A 99 4.35 5.19 -4.14
CA GLU A 99 3.82 5.20 -5.50
C GLU A 99 2.63 6.16 -5.64
N VAL A 100 1.75 6.19 -4.63
CA VAL A 100 0.59 7.08 -4.58
C VAL A 100 1.02 8.54 -4.52
N ILE A 101 1.97 8.89 -3.65
CA ILE A 101 2.40 10.29 -3.46
C ILE A 101 3.18 10.84 -4.65
N HIS A 102 3.87 9.97 -5.40
CA HIS A 102 4.58 10.35 -6.61
C HIS A 102 3.74 10.08 -7.88
N ALA A 103 2.52 9.56 -7.75
CA ALA A 103 1.70 9.27 -8.91
C ALA A 103 1.35 10.55 -9.66
N ARG A 104 1.34 10.45 -10.99
CA ARG A 104 0.78 11.50 -11.84
C ARG A 104 -0.70 11.75 -11.54
N TRP A 105 -1.46 10.66 -11.38
CA TRP A 105 -2.89 10.68 -11.10
C TRP A 105 -3.28 9.51 -10.20
N VAL A 106 -4.18 9.79 -9.27
CA VAL A 106 -4.86 8.81 -8.41
C VAL A 106 -6.37 9.06 -8.47
N ASP A 107 -7.17 8.00 -8.41
CA ASP A 107 -8.62 8.11 -8.16
C ASP A 107 -8.82 8.35 -6.67
N VAL A 108 -9.69 9.28 -6.31
CA VAL A 108 -9.93 9.64 -4.91
C VAL A 108 -11.19 8.97 -4.41
N ALA A 109 -11.02 8.03 -3.48
CA ALA A 109 -12.10 7.48 -2.70
C ALA A 109 -12.40 8.37 -1.50
N PHE A 110 -13.68 8.42 -1.10
CA PHE A 110 -14.15 9.21 0.03
C PHE A 110 -14.99 8.36 0.98
N LYS A 111 -14.99 8.75 2.27
CA LYS A 111 -15.66 8.02 3.36
C LYS A 111 -17.20 8.05 3.32
N SER A 112 -17.80 8.76 2.36
CA SER A 112 -19.24 8.97 2.25
C SER A 112 -19.67 8.92 0.79
N PHE A 113 -20.87 8.39 0.52
CA PHE A 113 -21.38 8.29 -0.85
C PHE A 113 -22.43 9.37 -1.17
N SER A 114 -22.25 10.06 -2.30
CA SER A 114 -23.20 10.93 -3.04
C SER A 114 -24.40 11.48 -2.24
N LEU A 115 -24.18 12.61 -1.57
CA LEU A 115 -25.21 13.33 -0.79
C LEU A 115 -26.05 14.31 -1.61
N ASP A 116 -25.85 14.35 -2.93
CA ASP A 116 -26.57 15.21 -3.88
C ASP A 116 -27.74 14.52 -4.58
N LYS A 117 -28.20 13.41 -3.97
CA LYS A 117 -29.37 12.64 -4.39
C LYS A 117 -30.40 12.59 -3.28
N ASP A 118 -31.65 12.47 -3.70
CA ASP A 118 -32.75 12.17 -2.81
C ASP A 118 -32.56 10.77 -2.20
N PRO A 119 -32.56 10.61 -0.86
CA PRO A 119 -32.24 9.33 -0.23
C PRO A 119 -33.19 8.18 -0.61
N GLU A 120 -34.47 8.51 -0.82
CA GLU A 120 -35.51 7.52 -1.13
C GLU A 120 -35.55 7.21 -2.63
N SER A 121 -35.73 8.22 -3.46
CA SER A 121 -35.92 8.04 -4.91
C SER A 121 -34.60 7.83 -5.66
N ARG A 122 -33.45 8.14 -5.02
CA ARG A 122 -32.11 8.21 -5.63
C ARG A 122 -32.00 9.21 -6.79
N LEU A 123 -33.03 10.04 -7.00
CA LEU A 123 -33.04 11.06 -8.05
C LEU A 123 -32.09 12.22 -7.71
N PRO A 124 -31.44 12.83 -8.70
CA PRO A 124 -30.59 14.01 -8.47
C PRO A 124 -31.37 15.16 -7.85
N LEU A 125 -30.76 15.89 -6.91
CA LEU A 125 -31.36 17.09 -6.32
C LEU A 125 -31.14 18.35 -7.17
N ASN A 126 -30.22 18.29 -8.12
CA ASN A 126 -29.75 19.43 -8.88
C ASN A 126 -29.94 19.19 -10.38
N ASN A 127 -30.61 20.14 -11.04
CA ASN A 127 -30.87 20.07 -12.47
C ASN A 127 -29.89 20.97 -13.22
N PHE A 128 -29.18 20.40 -14.20
CA PHE A 128 -28.38 21.17 -15.13
C PHE A 128 -29.26 21.76 -16.25
N PRO A 129 -28.93 22.96 -16.75
CA PRO A 129 -29.68 23.55 -17.86
C PRO A 129 -29.47 22.72 -19.13
N SER A 130 -30.46 22.72 -20.03
CA SER A 130 -30.33 22.04 -21.31
C SER A 130 -29.78 22.97 -22.39
N VAL A 131 -28.87 22.46 -23.21
CA VAL A 131 -28.28 23.16 -24.37
C VAL A 131 -28.86 22.70 -25.71
N CYS A 132 -29.70 21.66 -25.73
CA CYS A 132 -30.39 21.22 -26.93
C CYS A 132 -31.84 20.86 -26.61
N SER A 133 -32.77 21.56 -27.24
CA SER A 133 -34.21 21.34 -27.07
C SER A 133 -34.68 19.96 -27.55
N LYS A 134 -34.01 19.38 -28.54
CA LYS A 134 -34.42 18.10 -29.15
C LYS A 134 -34.05 16.88 -28.32
N CYS A 135 -32.80 16.75 -27.91
CA CYS A 135 -32.34 15.60 -27.11
C CYS A 135 -32.24 15.90 -25.61
N ASN A 136 -32.55 17.13 -25.17
CA ASN A 136 -32.43 17.59 -23.78
C ASN A 136 -31.00 17.44 -23.23
N TRP A 137 -29.98 17.57 -24.10
CA TRP A 137 -28.59 17.51 -23.69
C TRP A 137 -28.31 18.57 -22.63
N LYS A 138 -27.57 18.22 -21.57
CA LYS A 138 -27.32 19.12 -20.44
C LYS A 138 -26.00 19.85 -20.60
N ASP A 139 -25.96 21.11 -20.15
CA ASP A 139 -24.72 21.82 -19.90
C ASP A 139 -24.12 21.32 -18.58
N TRP A 140 -23.18 20.39 -18.67
CA TRP A 140 -22.50 19.85 -17.49
C TRP A 140 -21.51 20.82 -16.86
N ASN A 141 -21.20 21.94 -17.51
CA ASN A 141 -20.29 22.97 -16.98
C ASN A 141 -21.05 24.10 -16.29
N ALA A 142 -22.36 24.24 -16.53
CA ALA A 142 -23.22 25.20 -15.84
C ALA A 142 -23.68 24.64 -14.49
N ILE A 143 -22.78 24.62 -13.50
CA ILE A 143 -23.06 24.09 -12.17
C ILE A 143 -24.15 24.93 -11.48
N PRO A 144 -25.25 24.31 -11.00
CA PRO A 144 -26.28 25.02 -10.26
C PRO A 144 -25.71 25.67 -8.99
N ASP A 145 -26.02 26.95 -8.77
CA ASP A 145 -25.65 27.70 -7.56
C ASP A 145 -26.92 28.35 -6.96
N PRO A 146 -27.31 28.03 -5.71
CA PRO A 146 -26.63 27.11 -4.79
C PRO A 146 -26.76 25.64 -5.23
N TYR A 147 -25.76 24.84 -4.90
CA TYR A 147 -25.78 23.41 -5.14
C TYR A 147 -26.47 22.68 -3.99
N PHE A 148 -27.50 21.91 -4.30
CA PHE A 148 -28.34 21.25 -3.31
C PHE A 148 -27.78 19.89 -2.84
N VAL A 149 -27.87 19.63 -1.54
CA VAL A 149 -27.57 18.34 -0.92
C VAL A 149 -28.75 17.87 -0.06
N ASN A 150 -28.86 16.57 0.19
CA ASN A 150 -29.89 16.03 1.07
C ASN A 150 -29.60 16.35 2.55
N GLU A 151 -30.54 16.02 3.43
CA GLU A 151 -30.43 16.32 4.86
C GLU A 151 -29.36 15.52 5.59
N SER A 152 -28.99 14.32 5.11
CA SER A 152 -27.91 13.49 5.67
C SER A 152 -26.55 14.19 5.60
N PHE A 153 -26.40 15.23 4.78
CA PHE A 153 -25.24 16.11 4.82
C PHE A 153 -24.99 16.72 6.20
N LEU A 154 -26.05 16.97 6.98
CA LEU A 154 -25.93 17.47 8.35
C LEU A 154 -25.34 16.41 9.30
N GLU A 155 -25.54 15.13 9.03
CA GLU A 155 -24.97 14.01 9.80
C GLU A 155 -23.47 13.89 9.52
N SER A 156 -23.07 13.91 8.24
CA SER A 156 -21.64 13.94 7.85
C SER A 156 -20.90 15.17 8.42
N LYS A 157 -21.59 16.30 8.55
CA LYS A 157 -21.05 17.49 9.26
C LYS A 157 -20.77 17.19 10.74
N ASN A 158 -21.60 16.38 11.40
CA ASN A 158 -21.43 15.98 12.80
C ASN A 158 -20.32 14.94 12.98
N GLU A 159 -20.08 14.10 11.99
CA GLU A 159 -18.94 13.18 11.93
C GLU A 159 -17.57 13.88 11.81
N LYS A 160 -17.59 15.21 11.68
CA LYS A 160 -16.40 16.07 11.51
C LYS A 160 -15.61 15.70 10.24
N LEU A 161 -16.29 15.29 9.17
CA LEU A 161 -15.66 15.18 7.85
C LEU A 161 -15.37 16.58 7.30
N ASP A 162 -14.24 16.72 6.61
CA ASP A 162 -13.80 17.94 5.94
C ASP A 162 -14.03 17.88 4.43
N ILE A 163 -14.09 16.67 3.86
CA ILE A 163 -14.29 16.38 2.44
C ILE A 163 -15.33 15.27 2.29
N ILE A 164 -16.28 15.44 1.36
CA ILE A 164 -17.43 14.55 1.14
C ILE A 164 -17.65 14.37 -0.37
N GLU A 165 -17.88 13.14 -0.83
CA GLU A 165 -18.18 12.84 -2.24
C GLU A 165 -19.55 13.37 -2.68
N GLY A 166 -19.60 13.89 -3.91
CA GLY A 166 -20.81 14.16 -4.67
C GLY A 166 -20.74 13.50 -6.05
N SER A 167 -21.81 13.63 -6.84
CA SER A 167 -21.85 13.07 -8.19
C SER A 167 -21.09 13.98 -9.16
N SER A 168 -19.82 13.64 -9.47
CA SER A 168 -18.90 14.45 -10.31
C SER A 168 -18.41 15.77 -9.70
N ILE A 169 -18.67 15.96 -8.41
CA ILE A 169 -18.31 17.12 -7.60
C ILE A 169 -17.94 16.61 -6.21
N PHE A 170 -17.24 17.38 -5.41
CA PHE A 170 -17.05 17.04 -4.00
C PHE A 170 -17.27 18.27 -3.12
N PHE A 171 -17.65 18.05 -1.88
CA PHE A 171 -17.98 19.10 -0.93
C PHE A 171 -16.89 19.21 0.11
N VAL A 172 -16.44 20.42 0.38
CA VAL A 172 -15.31 20.67 1.26
C VAL A 172 -15.61 21.80 2.24
N ARG A 173 -14.94 21.77 3.40
CA ARG A 173 -14.96 22.91 4.34
C ARG A 173 -14.07 24.05 3.87
N ASP A 174 -14.28 25.23 4.45
CA ASP A 174 -13.46 26.43 4.22
C ASP A 174 -11.94 26.13 4.28
N ALA A 175 -11.49 25.36 5.27
CA ALA A 175 -10.07 25.04 5.43
C ALA A 175 -9.48 24.25 4.26
N VAL A 176 -10.24 23.30 3.70
CA VAL A 176 -9.83 22.53 2.51
C VAL A 176 -9.92 23.42 1.28
N TRP A 177 -10.98 24.21 1.15
CA TRP A 177 -11.17 25.15 0.05
C TRP A 177 -10.01 26.14 -0.04
N GLU A 178 -9.55 26.68 1.09
CA GLU A 178 -8.39 27.59 1.16
C GLU A 178 -7.11 26.92 0.67
N VAL A 179 -6.86 25.66 1.06
CA VAL A 179 -5.69 24.90 0.58
C VAL A 179 -5.78 24.63 -0.92
N LEU A 180 -6.95 24.19 -1.42
CA LEU A 180 -7.16 23.99 -2.85
C LEU A 180 -6.95 25.30 -3.62
N ASN A 181 -7.49 26.41 -3.11
CA ASN A 181 -7.36 27.73 -3.73
C ASN A 181 -5.92 28.27 -3.70
N ASP A 182 -5.09 27.88 -2.72
CA ASP A 182 -3.68 28.27 -2.68
C ASP A 182 -2.80 27.40 -3.60
N LEU A 183 -3.10 26.10 -3.70
CA LEU A 183 -2.28 25.14 -4.44
C LEU A 183 -2.66 25.06 -5.93
N VAL A 184 -3.96 25.06 -6.23
CA VAL A 184 -4.51 24.69 -7.54
C VAL A 184 -5.74 25.56 -7.94
N PRO A 185 -5.68 26.90 -7.83
CA PRO A 185 -6.84 27.77 -8.02
C PRO A 185 -7.51 27.64 -9.40
N ASP A 186 -6.73 27.29 -10.43
CA ASP A 186 -7.21 27.21 -11.81
C ASP A 186 -7.80 25.83 -12.17
N ASP A 187 -7.67 24.82 -11.29
CA ASP A 187 -8.10 23.46 -11.59
C ASP A 187 -9.55 23.17 -11.15
N PHE A 188 -10.23 24.10 -10.47
CA PHE A 188 -11.61 23.91 -10.03
C PHE A 188 -12.48 25.18 -10.03
N GLN A 189 -13.79 24.97 -10.11
CA GLN A 189 -14.81 25.95 -9.76
C GLN A 189 -15.37 25.62 -8.37
N SER A 190 -15.88 26.63 -7.67
CA SER A 190 -16.51 26.43 -6.37
C SER A 190 -17.63 27.42 -6.08
N GLY A 191 -18.52 27.07 -5.16
CA GLY A 191 -19.66 27.90 -4.77
C GLY A 191 -20.33 27.38 -3.51
N LYS A 192 -21.53 27.89 -3.20
CA LYS A 192 -22.20 27.60 -1.92
C LYS A 192 -23.11 26.38 -2.02
N ILE A 193 -23.18 25.63 -0.91
CA ILE A 193 -24.03 24.45 -0.78
C ILE A 193 -25.29 24.81 0.00
N GLN A 194 -26.43 24.25 -0.39
CA GLN A 194 -27.69 24.41 0.34
C GLN A 194 -28.34 23.04 0.62
N VAL A 195 -28.73 22.80 1.87
CA VAL A 195 -29.48 21.58 2.22
C VAL A 195 -30.92 21.73 1.69
N LYS A 196 -31.41 20.73 0.95
CA LYS A 196 -32.78 20.68 0.42
C LYS A 196 -33.78 20.93 1.56
N GLY A 197 -34.73 21.83 1.33
CA GLY A 197 -35.72 22.23 2.34
C GLY A 197 -35.24 23.25 3.38
N LYS A 198 -33.96 23.68 3.37
CA LYS A 198 -33.48 24.79 4.18
C LYS A 198 -33.43 26.09 3.36
N GLN A 199 -33.69 27.23 3.99
CA GLN A 199 -33.81 28.53 3.32
C GLN A 199 -32.47 29.24 3.06
N LYS A 200 -31.40 28.87 3.77
CA LYS A 200 -30.10 29.54 3.66
C LYS A 200 -29.02 28.55 3.26
N PRO A 201 -28.02 28.97 2.46
CA PRO A 201 -26.83 28.17 2.22
C PRO A 201 -26.11 27.83 3.52
N LEU A 202 -25.43 26.68 3.51
CA LEU A 202 -24.64 26.20 4.63
C LEU A 202 -23.38 27.06 4.76
N SER A 203 -23.18 27.67 5.92
CA SER A 203 -21.95 28.39 6.23
C SER A 203 -20.79 27.41 6.41
N GLY A 204 -19.61 27.76 5.91
CA GLY A 204 -18.37 27.02 6.14
C GLY A 204 -18.12 25.86 5.18
N TRP A 205 -18.87 25.78 4.08
CA TRP A 205 -18.84 24.68 3.12
C TRP A 205 -18.93 25.19 1.69
N HIS A 206 -18.22 24.50 0.81
CA HIS A 206 -18.05 24.82 -0.60
C HIS A 206 -18.19 23.55 -1.43
N TRP A 207 -18.88 23.62 -2.56
CA TRP A 207 -18.76 22.57 -3.56
C TRP A 207 -17.51 22.84 -4.42
N ILE A 208 -16.86 21.78 -4.89
CA ILE A 208 -15.66 21.81 -5.73
C ILE A 208 -15.94 20.99 -6.98
N TYR A 209 -15.93 21.66 -8.13
CA TYR A 209 -16.09 21.04 -9.44
C TYR A 209 -14.78 21.17 -10.22
N PRO A 210 -14.05 20.06 -10.48
CA PRO A 210 -12.84 20.12 -11.29
C PRO A 210 -13.15 20.70 -12.67
N VAL A 211 -12.34 21.64 -13.16
CA VAL A 211 -12.52 22.25 -14.50
C VAL A 211 -12.16 21.25 -15.59
N HIS A 212 -11.12 20.47 -15.35
CA HIS A 212 -10.57 19.52 -16.30
C HIS A 212 -11.35 18.21 -16.31
N ALA A 213 -11.54 17.64 -17.51
CA ALA A 213 -12.14 16.32 -17.71
C ALA A 213 -11.16 15.42 -18.46
N THR A 214 -10.99 14.19 -17.98
CA THR A 214 -10.18 13.13 -18.63
C THR A 214 -11.08 12.01 -19.11
N PRO A 215 -10.71 11.16 -20.07
CA PRO A 215 -11.45 9.92 -20.35
C PRO A 215 -11.70 9.08 -19.07
N GLY A 216 -12.78 8.32 -18.98
CA GLY A 216 -13.13 7.54 -17.79
C GLY A 216 -12.70 6.08 -17.83
N ARG A 217 -12.91 5.35 -16.72
CA ARG A 217 -12.63 3.91 -16.54
C ARG A 217 -13.34 2.99 -17.55
N PHE A 218 -14.34 3.50 -18.25
CA PHE A 218 -15.16 2.77 -19.20
C PHE A 218 -15.00 3.43 -20.57
N ASP A 219 -14.77 2.62 -21.61
CA ASP A 219 -14.87 3.10 -22.99
C ASP A 219 -16.33 3.50 -23.22
N VAL A 220 -16.55 4.81 -23.34
CA VAL A 220 -17.84 5.34 -23.77
C VAL A 220 -17.91 5.05 -25.26
N GLY A 221 -18.61 4.00 -25.66
CA GLY A 221 -18.96 3.81 -27.05
C GLY A 221 -19.79 5.00 -27.51
N GLU A 222 -19.34 5.73 -28.52
CA GLU A 222 -20.22 6.68 -29.22
C GLU A 222 -21.40 5.86 -29.78
N SER A 223 -22.63 6.25 -29.48
CA SER A 223 -23.75 5.71 -30.24
C SER A 223 -23.62 6.15 -31.70
N ASP A 224 -23.84 5.22 -32.64
CA ASP A 224 -23.90 5.55 -34.07
C ASP A 224 -24.99 6.61 -34.36
N GLU A 225 -26.02 6.67 -33.51
CA GLU A 225 -27.08 7.67 -33.56
C GLU A 225 -26.67 8.96 -32.82
N LYS A 226 -26.46 10.03 -33.57
CA LYS A 226 -26.23 11.39 -33.03
C LYS A 226 -27.51 12.22 -33.17
N CYS A 227 -27.78 13.06 -32.17
CA CYS A 227 -28.86 14.03 -32.24
C CYS A 227 -28.64 14.93 -33.45
N SER A 228 -29.60 14.94 -34.38
CA SER A 228 -29.45 15.68 -35.64
C SER A 228 -29.42 17.21 -35.48
N GLU A 229 -29.67 17.74 -34.28
CA GLU A 229 -29.68 19.18 -34.02
C GLU A 229 -28.35 19.66 -33.42
N CYS A 230 -27.84 18.99 -32.39
CA CYS A 230 -26.61 19.40 -31.71
C CYS A 230 -25.40 18.50 -31.99
N GLY A 231 -25.59 17.38 -32.70
CA GLY A 231 -24.51 16.41 -33.01
C GLY A 231 -24.05 15.59 -31.81
N ASN A 232 -24.58 15.84 -30.61
CA ASN A 232 -24.29 15.04 -29.43
C ASN A 232 -24.88 13.63 -29.57
N PRO A 233 -24.26 12.58 -29.02
CA PRO A 233 -24.80 11.23 -29.08
C PRO A 233 -26.21 11.15 -28.47
N ASP A 234 -27.13 10.44 -29.14
CA ASP A 234 -28.52 10.32 -28.70
C ASP A 234 -28.67 9.30 -27.55
N ARG A 235 -27.68 8.40 -27.38
CA ARG A 235 -27.54 7.46 -26.26
C ARG A 235 -26.07 7.28 -25.88
N TYR A 236 -25.81 6.89 -24.64
CA TYR A 236 -24.47 6.42 -24.25
C TYR A 236 -24.51 4.90 -24.17
N CYS A 237 -23.67 4.23 -24.96
CA CYS A 237 -23.49 2.78 -24.89
C CYS A 237 -22.29 2.46 -24.01
N PHE A 238 -22.50 1.58 -23.03
CA PHE A 238 -21.42 0.99 -22.25
C PHE A 238 -20.82 -0.17 -23.03
N ASP A 239 -19.53 -0.10 -23.33
CA ASP A 239 -18.77 -1.32 -23.53
C ASP A 239 -18.01 -1.62 -22.23
N MET A 240 -18.32 -2.75 -21.60
CA MET A 240 -17.59 -3.21 -20.42
C MET A 240 -16.27 -3.84 -20.89
N GLY A 241 -15.34 -3.00 -21.34
CA GLY A 241 -13.96 -3.39 -21.57
C GLY A 241 -13.33 -3.88 -20.25
N ASN A 242 -12.61 -5.00 -20.30
CA ASN A 242 -11.97 -5.61 -19.14
C ASN A 242 -10.99 -4.64 -18.49
N ILE A 243 -11.30 -4.18 -17.27
CA ILE A 243 -10.38 -3.35 -16.48
C ILE A 243 -9.52 -4.25 -15.62
N THR A 244 -8.22 -4.01 -15.68
CA THR A 244 -7.23 -4.58 -14.76
C THR A 244 -6.33 -3.46 -14.22
N ALA A 245 -5.50 -3.76 -13.21
CA ALA A 245 -4.92 -2.84 -12.21
C ALA A 245 -4.15 -1.56 -12.65
N MET A 246 -4.08 -1.24 -13.94
CA MET A 246 -3.63 0.05 -14.47
C MET A 246 -4.35 0.32 -15.80
N THR A 247 -4.97 1.49 -15.93
CA THR A 247 -5.63 1.90 -17.18
C THR A 247 -4.79 2.97 -17.87
N LEU A 248 -4.46 2.73 -19.13
CA LEU A 248 -3.60 3.57 -19.95
C LEU A 248 -4.45 4.35 -20.95
N PHE A 249 -4.38 5.69 -20.92
CA PHE A 249 -5.09 6.51 -21.90
C PHE A 249 -4.13 7.37 -22.73
N LYS A 250 -4.47 7.53 -24.01
CA LYS A 250 -3.80 8.46 -24.91
C LYS A 250 -4.15 9.87 -24.47
N ASP A 251 -3.13 10.63 -24.05
CA ASP A 251 -3.28 12.01 -23.56
C ASP A 251 -4.18 12.14 -22.31
N PHE A 252 -3.93 11.28 -21.30
CA PHE A 252 -4.66 11.28 -20.03
C PHE A 252 -4.29 12.47 -19.13
N GLY A 253 -5.12 13.50 -19.18
CA GLY A 253 -4.94 14.69 -18.37
C GLY A 253 -3.74 15.54 -18.80
N GLY A 254 -3.87 16.85 -18.62
CA GLY A 254 -2.81 17.81 -18.92
C GLY A 254 -1.63 17.66 -17.96
N PRO A 255 -0.39 17.95 -18.41
CA PRO A 255 0.81 17.75 -17.60
C PRO A 255 0.88 18.60 -16.33
N LYS A 256 0.11 19.69 -16.30
CA LYS A 256 0.07 20.63 -15.19
C LYS A 256 -1.22 20.55 -14.37
N TRP A 257 -2.18 19.74 -14.79
CA TRP A 257 -3.42 19.57 -14.04
C TRP A 257 -3.12 18.75 -12.79
N ASN A 258 -3.74 19.12 -11.68
CA ASN A 258 -3.59 18.45 -10.39
C ASN A 258 -4.93 17.96 -9.85
N LEU A 259 -6.04 18.47 -10.39
CA LEU A 259 -7.39 18.05 -10.08
C LEU A 259 -8.21 17.97 -11.37
N ALA A 260 -8.87 16.83 -11.58
CA ALA A 260 -9.70 16.58 -12.75
C ALA A 260 -10.88 15.67 -12.37
N ARG A 261 -11.80 15.49 -13.32
CA ARG A 261 -12.88 14.49 -13.22
C ARG A 261 -12.80 13.53 -14.40
N THR A 262 -13.22 12.30 -14.22
CA THR A 262 -13.41 11.42 -15.37
C THR A 262 -14.64 11.85 -16.17
N PHE A 263 -14.55 11.77 -17.48
CA PHE A 263 -15.65 12.04 -18.37
C PHE A 263 -16.47 10.77 -18.41
N TYR A 264 -17.51 10.75 -17.60
CA TYR A 264 -18.43 9.65 -17.51
C TYR A 264 -19.84 10.17 -17.75
N PRO A 265 -20.23 10.41 -19.01
CA PRO A 265 -21.59 10.78 -19.27
C PRO A 265 -22.53 9.70 -18.71
N GLY A 266 -23.59 10.16 -18.05
CA GLY A 266 -24.42 9.31 -17.21
C GLY A 266 -24.92 8.07 -17.94
N THR A 267 -25.11 7.00 -17.16
CA THR A 267 -25.91 5.84 -17.55
C THR A 267 -27.23 6.29 -18.16
N TRP A 268 -27.34 6.16 -19.49
CA TRP A 268 -28.64 6.10 -20.13
C TRP A 268 -29.10 4.65 -20.08
N VAL A 269 -29.82 4.28 -19.02
CA VAL A 269 -30.56 3.02 -19.00
C VAL A 269 -31.81 3.26 -19.86
N PRO A 270 -32.03 2.50 -20.95
CA PRO A 270 -33.10 2.80 -21.92
C PRO A 270 -34.51 2.90 -21.35
N GLU A 271 -34.71 2.29 -20.18
CA GLU A 271 -36.00 2.15 -19.52
C GLU A 271 -36.33 3.30 -18.55
N ASP A 272 -35.37 4.19 -18.22
CA ASP A 272 -35.56 5.20 -17.16
C ASP A 272 -34.93 6.57 -17.49
N LYS A 273 -35.65 7.36 -18.29
CA LYS A 273 -35.25 8.73 -18.71
C LYS A 273 -35.10 9.71 -17.53
N GLU A 274 -35.72 9.44 -16.39
CA GLU A 274 -35.64 10.32 -15.21
C GLU A 274 -34.35 10.10 -14.42
N ARG A 275 -33.80 8.88 -14.42
CA ARG A 275 -32.51 8.56 -13.77
C ARG A 275 -31.29 8.97 -14.59
N ALA A 276 -31.41 9.16 -15.91
CA ALA A 276 -30.32 9.46 -16.83
C ALA A 276 -29.78 10.91 -16.75
N GLN A 277 -30.09 11.65 -15.69
CA GLN A 277 -29.91 13.11 -15.65
C GLN A 277 -28.52 13.60 -15.22
N ARG A 278 -27.53 12.73 -14.93
CA ARG A 278 -26.16 13.18 -14.62
C ARG A 278 -25.04 12.19 -14.97
N PRO A 279 -23.85 12.70 -15.35
CA PRO A 279 -22.61 11.95 -15.37
C PRO A 279 -22.21 11.50 -13.96
N TYR A 280 -21.80 10.24 -13.83
CA TYR A 280 -21.15 9.72 -12.62
C TYR A 280 -19.64 9.73 -12.84
N ALA A 281 -18.96 10.84 -12.54
CA ALA A 281 -17.53 10.95 -12.67
C ALA A 281 -16.81 10.65 -11.35
N SER A 282 -15.71 9.91 -11.46
CA SER A 282 -14.67 9.85 -10.43
C SER A 282 -13.89 11.16 -10.37
N ILE A 283 -13.42 11.53 -9.18
CA ILE A 283 -12.52 12.67 -8.99
C ILE A 283 -11.08 12.16 -9.05
N MET A 284 -10.27 12.77 -9.91
CA MET A 284 -8.86 12.44 -10.10
C MET A 284 -7.99 13.54 -9.51
N MET A 285 -6.97 13.17 -8.73
CA MET A 285 -5.98 14.11 -8.19
C MET A 285 -4.58 13.68 -8.57
N SER A 286 -3.66 14.64 -8.68
CA SER A 286 -2.23 14.29 -8.68
C SER A 286 -1.81 13.74 -7.31
N GLY A 287 -0.82 12.85 -7.29
CA GLY A 287 -0.27 12.28 -6.06
C GLY A 287 0.26 13.36 -5.11
N GLY A 288 0.85 14.43 -5.66
CA GLY A 288 1.29 15.58 -4.87
C GLY A 288 0.15 16.37 -4.22
N LEU A 289 -0.95 16.63 -4.95
CA LEU A 289 -2.13 17.28 -4.36
C LEU A 289 -2.77 16.40 -3.28
N PHE A 290 -2.88 15.09 -3.54
CA PHE A 290 -3.36 14.12 -2.55
C PHE A 290 -2.48 14.16 -1.29
N ARG A 291 -1.15 14.08 -1.44
CA ARG A 291 -0.20 14.15 -0.32
C ARG A 291 -0.35 15.45 0.47
N ALA A 292 -0.50 16.59 -0.21
CA ALA A 292 -0.68 17.87 0.45
C ALA A 292 -1.93 17.86 1.34
N LEU A 293 -3.09 17.49 0.79
CA LEU A 293 -4.34 17.39 1.55
C LEU A 293 -4.27 16.35 2.68
N TRP A 294 -3.59 15.23 2.45
CA TRP A 294 -3.39 14.18 3.45
C TRP A 294 -2.53 14.67 4.62
N ASN A 295 -1.43 15.36 4.34
CA ASN A 295 -0.54 15.94 5.37
C ASN A 295 -1.23 17.04 6.19
N HIS A 296 -2.23 17.71 5.64
CA HIS A 296 -3.09 18.63 6.40
C HIS A 296 -4.03 17.92 7.39
N GLY A 297 -4.16 16.59 7.32
CA GLY A 297 -5.01 15.81 8.21
C GLY A 297 -6.51 16.00 7.95
N PHE A 298 -6.90 16.44 6.74
CA PHE A 298 -8.30 16.60 6.37
C PHE A 298 -9.03 15.27 6.37
N LYS A 299 -10.19 15.23 7.03
CA LYS A 299 -11.00 14.03 7.18
C LYS A 299 -11.93 13.82 5.99
N GLY A 300 -12.09 12.57 5.58
CA GLY A 300 -13.00 12.17 4.51
C GLY A 300 -12.32 11.76 3.22
N LEU A 301 -11.00 12.01 3.09
CA LEU A 301 -10.16 11.37 2.08
C LEU A 301 -9.81 9.94 2.50
N GLU A 302 -9.90 9.01 1.57
CA GLU A 302 -9.41 7.64 1.74
C GLU A 302 -8.12 7.43 0.94
N TRP A 303 -7.33 6.44 1.37
CA TRP A 303 -6.10 6.09 0.67
C TRP A 303 -6.44 5.45 -0.68
N PRO A 304 -5.91 5.96 -1.80
CA PRO A 304 -6.25 5.44 -3.12
C PRO A 304 -5.69 4.03 -3.32
N ASP A 305 -6.49 3.18 -3.93
CA ASP A 305 -6.16 1.78 -4.23
C ASP A 305 -5.59 1.60 -5.64
N GLN A 306 -5.50 2.66 -6.45
CA GLN A 306 -5.08 2.62 -7.86
C GLN A 306 -4.41 3.93 -8.29
N ILE A 307 -3.45 3.81 -9.22
CA ILE A 307 -2.83 4.95 -9.91
C ILE A 307 -3.17 4.92 -11.41
N TYR A 308 -3.22 6.09 -12.04
CA TYR A 308 -3.58 6.25 -13.44
C TYR A 308 -2.42 6.90 -14.22
N ALA A 309 -2.21 6.42 -15.44
CA ALA A 309 -1.03 6.77 -16.23
C ALA A 309 -1.39 7.23 -17.66
N SER A 310 -0.63 8.22 -18.14
CA SER A 310 -0.70 8.71 -19.50
C SER A 310 0.18 7.86 -20.43
N LEU A 311 -0.30 7.61 -21.65
CA LEU A 311 0.48 6.99 -22.73
C LEU A 311 1.41 7.97 -23.46
N ASN A 312 1.43 9.23 -23.04
CA ASN A 312 2.27 10.22 -23.68
C ASN A 312 3.76 9.94 -23.40
N PRO A 313 4.60 9.74 -24.43
CA PRO A 313 6.01 9.35 -24.29
C PRO A 313 6.87 10.38 -23.55
N ASN A 314 6.40 11.62 -23.45
CA ASN A 314 7.10 12.72 -22.79
C ASN A 314 6.64 12.94 -21.33
N GLN A 315 5.81 12.03 -20.80
CA GLN A 315 5.23 12.17 -19.46
C GLN A 315 5.56 10.93 -18.61
N PRO A 316 6.30 11.09 -17.50
CA PRO A 316 6.58 9.97 -16.62
C PRO A 316 5.30 9.55 -15.87
N MET A 317 5.18 8.26 -15.59
CA MET A 317 4.06 7.72 -14.81
C MET A 317 4.10 8.15 -13.34
N ILE A 318 5.32 8.20 -12.80
CA ILE A 318 5.65 8.60 -11.44
C ILE A 318 6.51 9.86 -11.57
N GLU A 319 6.13 10.92 -10.89
CA GLU A 319 6.88 12.17 -10.83
C GLU A 319 8.15 11.94 -9.99
N GLU A 320 9.32 12.34 -10.51
CA GLU A 320 10.61 12.20 -9.79
C GLU A 320 10.68 13.08 -8.53
N SER A 321 9.89 14.17 -8.50
CA SER A 321 9.74 15.04 -7.34
C SER A 321 8.26 15.31 -7.07
N ILE A 322 7.89 15.33 -5.79
CA ILE A 322 6.48 15.52 -5.40
C ILE A 322 6.14 17.00 -5.44
N ARG A 323 5.11 17.34 -6.22
CA ARG A 323 4.51 18.68 -6.21
C ARG A 323 4.02 18.99 -4.81
N PHE A 324 4.33 20.19 -4.32
CA PHE A 324 3.90 20.68 -3.00
C PHE A 324 4.60 20.03 -1.78
N GLN A 325 5.71 19.32 -1.96
CA GLN A 325 6.46 18.71 -0.84
C GLN A 325 6.95 19.73 0.21
N ASP A 326 7.27 20.95 -0.23
CA ASP A 326 7.79 22.04 0.60
C ASP A 326 6.70 23.05 1.01
N TYR A 327 5.45 22.78 0.66
CA TYR A 327 4.35 23.67 0.97
C TYR A 327 4.12 23.75 2.48
N LYS A 328 4.28 24.95 3.05
CA LYS A 328 4.05 25.24 4.47
C LYS A 328 2.65 25.86 4.62
N PRO A 329 1.73 25.22 5.39
CA PRO A 329 0.38 25.73 5.60
C PRO A 329 0.37 27.16 6.15
N LYS A 330 -0.54 28.01 5.65
CA LYS A 330 -0.84 29.34 6.23
C LYS A 330 -1.79 29.26 7.44
N LEU A 331 -2.54 28.17 7.57
CA LEU A 331 -3.52 27.95 8.64
C LEU A 331 -2.84 27.38 9.90
N LYS A 332 -3.20 27.87 11.09
CA LYS A 332 -2.71 27.34 12.37
C LYS A 332 -3.19 25.89 12.54
N ASP A 333 -2.25 24.97 12.57
CA ASP A 333 -2.45 23.53 12.76
C ASP A 333 -3.39 23.22 13.92
N LYS A 334 -4.52 22.59 13.62
CA LYS A 334 -5.15 21.65 14.57
C LYS A 334 -4.67 20.27 14.16
N ALA A 335 -3.54 19.85 14.69
CA ALA A 335 -3.08 18.47 14.56
C ALA A 335 -4.18 17.53 15.08
N ILE A 336 -4.86 16.83 14.17
CA ILE A 336 -5.77 15.74 14.53
C ILE A 336 -5.04 14.43 14.31
N LYS A 337 -4.97 13.64 15.39
CA LYS A 337 -4.55 12.24 15.38
C LYS A 337 -5.43 11.44 14.43
N GLN A 338 -4.78 10.69 13.55
CA GLN A 338 -5.34 9.67 12.67
C GLN A 338 -6.31 8.77 13.48
N SER A 339 -7.61 8.85 13.17
CA SER A 339 -8.57 7.84 13.62
C SER A 339 -8.49 6.68 12.64
N GLY A 340 -8.11 5.51 13.14
CA GLY A 340 -8.14 4.27 12.38
C GLY A 340 -9.54 3.95 11.85
N GLU A 341 -9.54 3.02 10.90
CA GLU A 341 -10.69 2.36 10.26
C GLU A 341 -11.36 3.11 9.09
N SER A 342 -11.04 2.64 7.88
CA SER A 342 -12.04 2.19 6.91
C SER A 342 -11.65 0.79 6.43
N GLY A 343 -12.61 -0.14 6.42
CA GLY A 343 -12.42 -1.51 5.99
C GLY A 343 -13.22 -1.80 4.72
N LEU A 344 -12.70 -2.69 3.85
CA LEU A 344 -13.47 -3.76 3.23
C LEU A 344 -12.56 -4.79 2.53
N TRP A 345 -12.58 -6.02 3.06
CA TRP A 345 -12.68 -7.31 2.37
C TRP A 345 -12.03 -7.49 0.99
N PHE A 346 -10.77 -7.93 0.94
CA PHE A 346 -10.31 -9.06 0.11
C PHE A 346 -8.99 -9.58 0.69
N GLY A 347 -8.96 -10.87 1.06
CA GLY A 347 -7.79 -11.51 1.64
C GLY A 347 -6.67 -11.71 0.62
N TYR A 348 -5.55 -11.04 0.84
CA TYR A 348 -4.21 -11.45 0.40
C TYR A 348 -3.22 -11.09 1.52
N GLU A 349 -2.44 -12.08 1.96
CA GLU A 349 -1.45 -11.94 3.03
C GLU A 349 -0.37 -10.93 2.65
N LYS A 350 -0.32 -9.80 3.37
CA LYS A 350 0.80 -8.85 3.33
C LYS A 350 2.04 -9.47 3.98
N SER A 351 3.17 -9.35 3.27
CA SER A 351 4.52 -9.29 3.81
C SER A 351 4.71 -7.96 4.57
N VAL A 352 5.56 -7.98 5.59
CA VAL A 352 5.78 -6.97 6.63
C VAL A 352 6.35 -5.67 6.06
N ASN A 353 5.60 -4.57 6.12
CA ASN A 353 5.90 -3.33 5.38
C ASN A 353 5.46 -2.05 6.17
N GLU A 354 5.80 -1.88 7.46
CA GLU A 354 5.74 -0.55 8.12
C GLU A 354 6.80 -0.44 9.24
N ALA A 355 7.64 0.60 9.17
CA ALA A 355 8.71 0.88 10.13
C ALA A 355 8.21 1.55 11.44
N PRO A 356 8.94 1.46 12.57
CA PRO A 356 8.40 1.73 13.91
C PRO A 356 8.35 3.21 14.36
N ILE A 357 8.79 4.16 13.53
CA ILE A 357 9.03 5.57 13.94
C ILE A 357 7.72 6.28 14.36
N GLU A 358 6.60 5.97 13.71
CA GLU A 358 5.32 6.62 14.00
C GLU A 358 4.67 6.12 15.31
N ASN A 359 5.01 4.90 15.72
CA ASN A 359 4.58 4.32 17.00
C ASN A 359 5.36 4.92 18.19
N GLN A 360 6.62 5.29 18.01
CA GLN A 360 7.42 5.96 19.05
C GLN A 360 6.91 7.37 19.40
N LYS A 361 6.51 8.16 18.39
CA LYS A 361 5.96 9.51 18.61
C LYS A 361 4.65 9.50 19.39
N LYS A 362 3.85 8.44 19.27
CA LYS A 362 2.63 8.22 20.09
C LYS A 362 2.95 7.79 21.53
N ALA A 363 3.98 6.97 21.74
CA ALA A 363 4.36 6.45 23.05
C ALA A 363 5.03 7.49 23.98
N LEU A 364 5.86 8.39 23.42
CA LEU A 364 6.54 9.45 24.17
C LEU A 364 5.59 10.53 24.72
N ALA A 365 4.37 10.65 24.18
CA ALA A 365 3.41 11.69 24.52
C ALA A 365 2.46 11.33 25.69
N LEU A 366 2.64 10.19 26.37
CA LEU A 366 1.66 9.61 27.30
C LEU A 366 2.15 9.30 28.73
N LEU A 367 3.28 9.87 29.19
CA LEU A 367 3.68 9.73 30.61
C LEU A 367 2.87 10.69 31.50
N PRO A 368 2.11 10.19 32.50
CA PRO A 368 2.73 9.73 33.76
C PRO A 368 2.10 8.50 34.48
N GLU A 369 2.94 7.88 35.33
CA GLU A 369 2.74 6.96 36.47
C GLU A 369 2.08 5.58 36.28
N LEU A 370 2.86 4.49 36.18
CA LEU A 370 2.46 3.16 36.70
C LEU A 370 3.65 2.31 37.19
N ARG A 371 3.42 1.60 38.31
CA ARG A 371 4.35 0.77 39.11
C ARG A 371 4.56 -0.64 38.52
N PRO A 372 5.64 -1.37 38.90
CA PRO A 372 5.95 -2.70 38.36
C PRO A 372 4.91 -3.75 38.75
N GLN A 373 4.43 -4.52 37.77
CA GLN A 373 3.65 -5.74 37.97
C GLN A 373 4.57 -6.95 38.18
N SER A 374 4.06 -8.00 38.81
CA SER A 374 4.78 -9.20 39.26
C SER A 374 5.53 -9.94 38.14
N VAL A 375 6.75 -10.41 38.42
CA VAL A 375 7.58 -11.21 37.52
C VAL A 375 6.98 -12.61 37.37
N ASP A 376 6.55 -12.97 36.16
CA ASP A 376 6.09 -14.33 35.82
C ASP A 376 7.24 -15.35 35.87
N ASP A 377 6.97 -16.59 36.31
CA ASP A 377 7.93 -17.73 36.36
C ASP A 377 8.76 -17.90 35.06
N LEU A 378 8.15 -17.63 33.90
CA LEU A 378 8.81 -17.79 32.61
C LEU A 378 9.91 -16.74 32.39
N THR A 379 9.68 -15.50 32.81
CA THR A 379 10.66 -14.41 32.71
C THR A 379 11.90 -14.71 33.54
N SER A 380 11.73 -15.33 34.72
CA SER A 380 12.85 -15.81 35.54
C SER A 380 13.66 -16.88 34.81
N VAL A 381 13.01 -17.87 34.21
CA VAL A 381 13.70 -18.96 33.47
C VAL A 381 14.48 -18.43 32.27
N ILE A 382 13.93 -17.44 31.56
CA ILE A 382 14.64 -16.76 30.47
C ILE A 382 15.85 -16.00 31.02
N SER A 383 15.68 -15.25 32.12
CA SER A 383 16.76 -14.49 32.76
C SER A 383 17.90 -15.41 33.22
N ASP A 384 17.58 -16.52 33.90
CA ASP A 384 18.56 -17.51 34.35
C ASP A 384 19.34 -18.12 33.17
N HIS A 385 18.64 -18.37 32.07
CA HIS A 385 19.27 -18.89 30.84
C HIS A 385 20.22 -17.87 30.22
N ILE A 386 19.83 -16.60 30.17
CA ILE A 386 20.67 -15.49 29.71
C ILE A 386 21.91 -15.39 30.61
N GLU A 387 21.75 -15.37 31.93
CA GLU A 387 22.88 -15.24 32.86
C GLU A 387 23.85 -16.41 32.79
N LYS A 388 23.33 -17.62 32.55
CA LYS A 388 24.14 -18.83 32.42
C LYS A 388 24.95 -18.88 31.12
N HIS A 389 24.38 -18.47 29.99
CA HIS A 389 24.98 -18.69 28.66
C HIS A 389 25.55 -17.42 28.01
N VAL A 390 25.01 -16.26 28.36
CA VAL A 390 25.43 -14.95 27.83
C VAL A 390 26.31 -14.25 28.84
N GLY A 391 25.79 -14.00 30.04
CA GLY A 391 26.46 -13.27 31.13
C GLY A 391 25.46 -12.51 31.99
N LYS A 392 25.94 -11.94 33.11
CA LYS A 392 25.08 -11.24 34.09
C LYS A 392 24.27 -10.12 33.44
N ILE A 393 22.98 -10.07 33.71
CA ILE A 393 22.10 -9.01 33.20
C ILE A 393 22.45 -7.70 33.91
N GLY A 394 22.85 -6.69 33.14
CA GLY A 394 23.23 -5.37 33.66
C GLY A 394 22.04 -4.41 33.76
N LYS A 395 21.09 -4.51 32.83
CA LYS A 395 19.92 -3.63 32.73
C LYS A 395 18.75 -4.37 32.10
N VAL A 396 17.53 -4.04 32.52
CA VAL A 396 16.29 -4.50 31.87
C VAL A 396 15.52 -3.27 31.41
N LEU A 397 15.19 -3.21 30.12
CA LEU A 397 14.32 -2.18 29.55
C LEU A 397 12.88 -2.67 29.59
N HIS A 398 12.14 -2.23 30.60
CA HIS A 398 10.74 -2.60 30.74
C HIS A 398 9.85 -1.96 29.68
N GLU A 399 8.87 -2.70 29.16
CA GLU A 399 7.82 -2.16 28.31
C GLU A 399 6.78 -1.43 29.17
N LEU A 400 6.93 -0.10 29.27
CA LEU A 400 6.10 0.72 30.14
C LEU A 400 4.61 0.69 29.79
N ILE A 401 4.28 0.49 28.51
CA ILE A 401 2.90 0.34 28.01
C ILE A 401 2.94 -0.82 27.00
N PRO A 402 2.33 -1.98 27.31
CA PRO A 402 2.24 -3.10 26.38
C PRO A 402 1.55 -2.65 25.09
N ILE A 403 2.25 -2.75 23.95
CA ILE A 403 1.68 -2.42 22.64
C ILE A 403 0.65 -3.50 22.24
N SER A 404 0.95 -4.75 22.60
CA SER A 404 0.04 -5.89 22.47
C SER A 404 -0.43 -6.40 23.84
N ASN A 405 -1.27 -7.45 23.84
CA ASN A 405 -1.64 -8.17 25.07
C ASN A 405 -0.46 -8.97 25.69
N THR A 406 0.78 -8.70 25.30
CA THR A 406 1.99 -9.41 25.72
C THR A 406 3.01 -8.36 26.17
N HIS A 407 3.41 -8.40 27.43
CA HIS A 407 4.45 -7.51 27.97
C HIS A 407 5.83 -8.05 27.58
N VAL A 408 6.64 -7.27 26.88
CA VAL A 408 7.94 -7.65 26.34
C VAL A 408 9.05 -6.76 26.90
N ASP A 409 9.84 -7.31 27.81
CA ASP A 409 11.05 -6.65 28.30
C ASP A 409 12.26 -6.96 27.41
N ILE A 410 13.29 -6.12 27.47
CA ILE A 410 14.60 -6.39 26.84
C ILE A 410 15.68 -6.44 27.93
N ASN A 411 16.29 -7.61 28.10
CA ASN A 411 17.42 -7.84 28.99
C ASN A 411 18.71 -7.44 28.28
N ILE A 412 19.57 -6.67 28.96
CA ILE A 412 20.83 -6.18 28.42
C ILE A 412 21.97 -6.75 29.26
N VAL A 413 22.81 -7.55 28.62
CA VAL A 413 24.11 -7.99 29.17
C VAL A 413 25.18 -7.02 28.66
N TYR A 414 25.98 -6.48 29.59
CA TYR A 414 27.03 -5.52 29.25
C TYR A 414 28.29 -6.22 28.70
N PRO A 415 29.08 -5.52 27.86
CA PRO A 415 30.35 -6.03 27.35
C PRO A 415 31.28 -6.48 28.47
N THR A 416 32.03 -7.54 28.20
CA THR A 416 33.17 -7.99 29.00
C THR A 416 34.41 -8.09 28.12
N ASN A 417 35.57 -8.35 28.71
CA ASN A 417 36.80 -8.58 27.93
C ASN A 417 36.69 -9.82 27.02
N GLU A 418 35.90 -10.84 27.42
CA GLU A 418 35.70 -12.07 26.65
C GLU A 418 34.62 -11.90 25.57
N LYS A 419 33.59 -11.10 25.86
CA LYS A 419 32.49 -10.78 24.94
C LYS A 419 32.40 -9.25 24.82
N PRO A 420 33.21 -8.61 23.96
CA PRO A 420 33.33 -7.16 23.89
C PRO A 420 32.16 -6.55 23.09
N TYR A 421 30.93 -6.87 23.47
CA TYR A 421 29.69 -6.36 22.86
C TYR A 421 28.55 -6.49 23.87
N TYR A 422 27.53 -5.64 23.73
CA TYR A 422 26.27 -5.80 24.43
C TYR A 422 25.51 -6.97 23.83
N THR A 423 24.77 -7.72 24.64
CA THR A 423 23.78 -8.69 24.16
C THR A 423 22.41 -8.29 24.68
N LEU A 424 21.48 -8.05 23.76
CA LEU A 424 20.09 -7.71 24.04
C LEU A 424 19.23 -8.94 23.77
N VAL A 425 18.37 -9.31 24.72
CA VAL A 425 17.48 -10.47 24.61
C VAL A 425 16.08 -10.10 25.06
N THR A 426 15.06 -10.34 24.23
CA THR A 426 13.67 -10.14 24.67
C THR A 426 13.29 -11.16 25.75
N SER A 427 12.42 -10.76 26.66
CA SER A 427 11.71 -11.68 27.55
C SER A 427 10.25 -11.28 27.61
N GLY A 428 9.38 -12.15 27.11
CA GLY A 428 7.94 -11.93 27.11
C GLY A 428 7.29 -12.25 25.76
N MET A 429 8.04 -12.18 24.66
CA MET A 429 7.56 -12.58 23.33
C MET A 429 7.07 -14.03 23.33
N SER A 430 7.71 -14.90 24.11
CA SER A 430 7.36 -16.31 24.26
C SER A 430 6.25 -16.61 25.28
N SER A 431 5.71 -15.61 25.97
CA SER A 431 4.61 -15.81 26.93
C SER A 431 3.35 -16.37 26.26
N LYS A 432 3.15 -16.06 24.97
CA LYS A 432 2.10 -16.60 24.11
C LYS A 432 2.68 -17.27 22.87
N PRO A 433 1.99 -18.28 22.31
CA PRO A 433 2.43 -18.90 21.07
C PRO A 433 2.16 -17.97 19.88
N MET A 434 3.15 -17.83 19.00
CA MET A 434 2.98 -17.27 17.66
C MET A 434 2.00 -18.10 16.84
N LYS A 435 1.37 -17.46 15.85
CA LYS A 435 0.42 -18.13 14.96
C LYS A 435 1.17 -18.79 13.81
N MET A 436 1.41 -20.09 13.97
CA MET A 436 2.05 -20.90 12.93
C MET A 436 1.12 -21.15 11.72
N PRO A 437 1.67 -21.23 10.50
CA PRO A 437 0.92 -21.70 9.33
C PRO A 437 0.48 -23.16 9.53
N LYS A 438 -0.61 -23.54 8.85
CA LYS A 438 -1.09 -24.93 8.84
C LYS A 438 -0.16 -25.80 7.99
N LEU A 439 0.96 -26.22 8.56
CA LEU A 439 1.89 -27.15 7.92
C LEU A 439 1.45 -28.60 8.17
N LYS A 440 1.51 -29.45 7.14
CA LYS A 440 1.23 -30.90 7.26
C LYS A 440 2.24 -31.60 8.18
N VAL A 441 3.46 -31.09 8.22
CA VAL A 441 4.55 -31.50 9.12
C VAL A 441 5.26 -30.23 9.57
N THR A 442 5.40 -30.03 10.88
CA THR A 442 6.25 -28.94 11.42
C THR A 442 7.61 -29.55 11.73
N PRO A 443 8.70 -29.11 11.09
CA PRO A 443 10.05 -29.53 11.44
C PRO A 443 10.31 -29.31 12.94
N PRO A 444 11.07 -30.20 13.61
CA PRO A 444 11.36 -30.10 15.04
C PRO A 444 12.09 -28.80 15.41
N ASP A 445 12.72 -28.15 14.42
CA ASP A 445 13.52 -26.95 14.62
C ASP A 445 12.66 -25.68 14.68
N ILE A 446 11.41 -25.75 14.22
CA ILE A 446 10.48 -24.63 14.22
C ILE A 446 9.68 -24.60 15.53
N SER A 447 9.81 -23.51 16.29
CA SER A 447 9.02 -23.29 17.50
C SER A 447 7.98 -22.19 17.32
N LYS A 448 6.82 -22.39 17.95
CA LYS A 448 5.80 -21.35 18.12
C LYS A 448 6.09 -20.39 19.28
N TYR A 449 7.18 -20.60 20.02
CA TYR A 449 7.63 -19.71 21.09
C TYR A 449 9.07 -19.30 20.80
N ALA A 450 9.32 -18.00 20.79
CA ALA A 450 10.65 -17.46 20.50
C ALA A 450 10.93 -16.20 21.31
N GLU A 451 12.22 -15.90 21.48
CA GLU A 451 12.73 -14.60 21.91
C GLU A 451 13.78 -14.12 20.90
N LEU A 452 13.91 -12.81 20.74
CA LEU A 452 14.85 -12.17 19.82
C LEU A 452 16.17 -11.86 20.51
N VAL A 453 17.26 -11.96 19.77
CA VAL A 453 18.61 -11.61 20.24
C VAL A 453 19.31 -10.73 19.20
N VAL A 454 19.95 -9.67 19.67
CA VAL A 454 20.86 -8.83 18.88
C VAL A 454 22.07 -8.46 19.74
N CYS A 455 23.23 -8.36 19.12
CA CYS A 455 24.47 -7.92 19.77
C CYS A 455 24.91 -6.57 19.22
N LEU A 456 25.39 -5.68 20.09
CA LEU A 456 25.79 -4.33 19.72
C LEU A 456 27.24 -4.07 20.12
N PRO A 457 28.03 -3.34 19.32
CA PRO A 457 29.41 -2.97 19.65
C PRO A 457 29.58 -2.35 21.05
N PRO A 458 30.76 -2.49 21.68
CA PRO A 458 30.96 -2.05 23.06
C PRO A 458 30.94 -0.52 23.22
N ASP A 459 31.11 0.23 22.13
CA ASP A 459 31.03 1.68 22.06
C ASP A 459 29.62 2.22 21.77
N TRP A 460 28.64 1.32 21.58
CA TRP A 460 27.23 1.66 21.36
C TRP A 460 26.67 2.51 22.51
N LYS A 461 25.95 3.58 22.19
CA LYS A 461 25.34 4.47 23.19
C LYS A 461 24.04 3.89 23.74
N ILE A 462 24.16 2.81 24.53
CA ILE A 462 23.02 2.02 25.04
C ILE A 462 22.06 2.80 25.97
N ASP A 463 22.47 3.96 26.46
CA ASP A 463 21.62 4.84 27.28
C ASP A 463 20.99 6.00 26.47
N GLU A 464 21.41 6.23 25.23
CA GLU A 464 20.88 7.29 24.36
C GLU A 464 19.64 6.84 23.58
N MET A 465 18.56 6.56 24.31
CA MET A 465 17.31 6.03 23.73
C MET A 465 16.51 7.05 22.90
N THR A 466 16.88 8.34 22.90
CA THR A 466 16.19 9.37 22.11
C THR A 466 16.78 9.55 20.72
N ASP A 467 17.99 9.07 20.48
CA ASP A 467 18.66 9.18 19.19
C ASP A 467 18.39 7.91 18.38
N GLU A 468 17.74 8.08 17.22
CA GLU A 468 17.38 6.98 16.33
C GLU A 468 18.62 6.19 15.87
N ARG A 469 19.80 6.83 15.82
CA ARG A 469 21.06 6.19 15.45
C ARG A 469 21.45 5.04 16.39
N TRP A 470 21.14 5.18 17.67
CA TRP A 470 21.50 4.22 18.71
C TRP A 470 20.30 3.37 19.14
N ASN A 471 19.08 3.87 19.00
CA ASN A 471 17.89 3.21 19.54
C ASN A 471 17.23 2.22 18.56
N PHE A 472 17.52 2.28 17.25
CA PHE A 472 16.82 1.44 16.27
C PHE A 472 16.80 -0.07 16.60
N PRO A 473 17.85 -0.72 17.16
CA PRO A 473 17.79 -2.15 17.45
C PRO A 473 16.76 -2.49 18.52
N VAL A 474 16.72 -1.70 19.60
CA VAL A 474 15.74 -1.84 20.69
C VAL A 474 14.32 -1.64 20.17
N VAL A 475 14.14 -0.67 19.28
CA VAL A 475 12.86 -0.37 18.63
C VAL A 475 12.40 -1.54 17.77
N TRP A 476 13.28 -2.11 16.95
CA TRP A 476 12.99 -3.27 16.12
C TRP A 476 12.66 -4.52 16.93
N MET A 477 13.38 -4.78 18.04
CA MET A 477 13.07 -5.90 18.93
C MET A 477 11.66 -5.78 19.52
N ARG A 478 11.28 -4.60 20.02
CA ARG A 478 9.92 -4.36 20.55
C ARG A 478 8.85 -4.50 19.49
N TYR A 479 9.11 -3.95 18.30
CA TYR A 479 8.20 -4.04 17.17
C TYR A 479 7.97 -5.50 16.77
N LEU A 480 9.02 -6.27 16.48
CA LEU A 480 8.89 -7.65 16.02
C LEU A 480 8.27 -8.57 17.09
N ALA A 481 8.60 -8.37 18.36
CA ALA A 481 8.04 -9.16 19.45
C ALA A 481 6.53 -8.96 19.62
N ASN A 482 6.02 -7.74 19.39
CA ASN A 482 4.58 -7.45 19.42
C ASN A 482 3.90 -7.82 18.08
N TYR A 483 4.55 -7.54 16.94
CA TYR A 483 4.06 -7.76 15.59
C TYR A 483 3.58 -9.19 15.36
N VAL A 484 4.34 -10.20 15.81
CA VAL A 484 3.96 -11.60 15.63
C VAL A 484 2.62 -11.96 16.31
N HIS A 485 2.27 -11.28 17.40
CA HIS A 485 1.05 -11.52 18.16
C HIS A 485 -0.12 -10.69 17.63
N GLU A 486 0.12 -9.42 17.32
CA GLU A 486 -0.89 -8.49 16.79
C GLU A 486 -1.39 -8.94 15.43
N GLU A 487 -0.46 -9.22 14.52
CA GLU A 487 -0.78 -9.62 13.14
C GLU A 487 -1.06 -11.12 13.01
N LYS A 488 -1.01 -11.87 14.12
CA LYS A 488 -1.16 -13.33 14.14
C LYS A 488 -0.23 -13.98 13.10
N LYS A 489 1.04 -13.64 13.19
CA LYS A 489 2.14 -14.15 12.36
C LYS A 489 3.08 -15.03 13.19
N TRP A 490 4.18 -15.43 12.56
CA TRP A 490 5.27 -16.16 13.18
C TRP A 490 6.60 -15.67 12.62
N LEU A 491 7.66 -15.83 13.40
CA LEU A 491 9.02 -15.50 13.01
C LEU A 491 9.89 -16.75 13.14
N SER A 492 10.79 -16.95 12.19
CA SER A 492 11.70 -18.09 12.17
C SER A 492 12.96 -17.79 11.39
N ILE A 493 13.94 -18.67 11.55
CA ILE A 493 15.17 -18.72 10.75
C ILE A 493 14.82 -18.57 9.26
N ALA A 494 15.70 -17.87 8.54
CA ALA A 494 15.61 -17.57 7.12
C ALA A 494 14.56 -16.50 6.75
N HIS A 495 13.79 -15.97 7.69
CA HIS A 495 12.93 -14.80 7.42
C HIS A 495 13.79 -13.54 7.24
N THR A 496 13.50 -12.78 6.19
CA THR A 496 14.04 -11.44 5.96
C THR A 496 12.98 -10.38 6.22
N ILE A 497 13.38 -9.26 6.82
CA ILE A 497 12.50 -8.14 7.18
C ILE A 497 13.20 -6.85 6.78
N PRO A 498 12.76 -6.16 5.72
CA PRO A 498 13.36 -4.88 5.36
C PRO A 498 12.98 -3.80 6.39
N ASN A 499 13.86 -2.82 6.59
CA ASN A 499 13.64 -1.71 7.51
C ASN A 499 12.42 -0.88 7.09
N THR A 500 12.23 -0.72 5.78
CA THR A 500 11.09 -0.06 5.14
C THR A 500 10.79 -0.80 3.85
N ASP A 501 9.65 -0.54 3.22
CA ASP A 501 9.30 -1.07 1.90
C ASP A 501 10.35 -0.78 0.82
N GLN A 502 11.12 0.30 1.00
CA GLN A 502 12.20 0.73 0.10
C GLN A 502 13.58 0.26 0.55
N ALA A 503 13.66 -0.51 1.65
CA ALA A 503 14.88 -0.86 2.34
C ALA A 503 15.80 0.36 2.55
N LEU A 504 15.26 1.46 3.10
CA LEU A 504 16.08 2.58 3.55
C LEU A 504 17.03 2.12 4.68
N PRO A 505 18.27 2.64 4.70
CA PRO A 505 19.19 2.46 5.82
C PRO A 505 18.55 2.56 7.19
N PHE A 506 19.00 1.75 8.14
CA PHE A 506 18.58 1.89 9.55
C PHE A 506 18.90 3.28 10.07
N THR A 507 20.02 3.85 9.61
CA THR A 507 20.56 5.16 10.01
C THR A 507 21.39 5.73 8.86
N ASP A 508 21.59 7.04 8.81
CA ASP A 508 22.31 7.71 7.70
C ASP A 508 23.79 7.28 7.55
N ASN A 509 24.37 6.62 8.55
CA ASN A 509 25.78 6.21 8.59
C ASN A 509 26.03 4.73 8.28
N THR A 510 25.05 4.02 7.70
CA THR A 510 25.20 2.60 7.32
C THR A 510 24.45 2.30 6.03
N GLU A 511 24.88 1.28 5.28
CA GLU A 511 24.10 0.72 4.16
C GLU A 511 23.17 -0.43 4.62
N LEU A 512 23.27 -0.84 5.89
CA LEU A 512 22.41 -1.87 6.46
C LEU A 512 20.99 -1.36 6.60
N ASN A 513 20.05 -2.14 6.08
CA ASN A 513 18.66 -1.71 5.90
C ASN A 513 17.64 -2.85 5.98
N CYS A 514 18.07 -4.06 6.34
CA CYS A 514 17.22 -5.24 6.46
C CYS A 514 17.67 -6.09 7.65
N TRP A 515 16.78 -6.90 8.19
CA TRP A 515 17.07 -7.95 9.18
C TRP A 515 16.93 -9.32 8.53
N LEU A 516 17.85 -10.23 8.81
CA LEU A 516 17.76 -11.65 8.49
C LEU A 516 17.76 -12.43 9.81
N ILE A 517 16.76 -13.29 9.99
CA ILE A 517 16.62 -14.10 11.19
C ILE A 517 17.46 -15.37 11.04
N ARG A 518 18.41 -15.57 11.94
CA ARG A 518 19.40 -16.66 11.88
C ARG A 518 19.61 -17.31 13.24
N TYR A 519 20.34 -18.42 13.22
CA TYR A 519 20.91 -18.99 14.43
C TYR A 519 21.99 -18.05 14.96
N LEU A 520 22.17 -18.05 16.26
CA LEU A 520 23.19 -17.25 16.93
C LEU A 520 24.58 -17.80 16.62
N GLN A 521 25.52 -16.94 16.27
CA GLN A 521 26.93 -17.31 16.18
C GLN A 521 27.64 -17.13 17.52
N THR A 522 27.16 -16.23 18.36
CA THR A 522 27.75 -15.93 19.68
C THR A 522 27.36 -16.93 20.77
N MET A 523 26.50 -17.90 20.45
CA MET A 523 25.95 -18.85 21.40
C MET A 523 25.93 -20.29 20.84
N PRO A 524 26.37 -21.30 21.61
CA PRO A 524 26.27 -22.70 21.22
C PRO A 524 24.84 -23.14 20.87
N ILE A 525 24.68 -24.02 19.88
CA ILE A 525 23.37 -24.46 19.32
C ILE A 525 22.41 -24.98 20.41
N ASP A 526 22.92 -25.76 21.35
CA ASP A 526 22.16 -26.33 22.47
C ASP A 526 21.64 -25.25 23.43
N ALA A 527 22.38 -24.16 23.58
CA ALA A 527 21.99 -22.99 24.36
C ALA A 527 20.99 -22.06 23.62
N GLN A 528 20.73 -22.26 22.32
CA GLN A 528 19.75 -21.44 21.57
C GLN A 528 18.29 -21.90 21.78
N SER A 529 18.06 -22.78 22.76
CA SER A 529 16.71 -23.22 23.13
C SER A 529 16.54 -23.33 24.63
N ILE A 530 15.36 -22.94 25.11
CA ILE A 530 14.97 -23.00 26.53
C ILE A 530 13.77 -23.93 26.64
N THR A 531 13.85 -24.92 27.52
CA THR A 531 12.71 -25.81 27.80
C THR A 531 11.98 -25.34 29.06
N TYR A 532 10.70 -25.00 28.94
CA TYR A 532 9.87 -24.56 30.06
C TYR A 532 8.47 -25.18 30.01
N LYS A 533 8.07 -25.93 31.05
CA LYS A 533 6.74 -26.58 31.15
C LYS A 533 6.31 -27.28 29.84
N LYS A 534 7.22 -28.05 29.22
CA LYS A 534 7.05 -28.76 27.92
C LYS A 534 6.92 -27.86 26.69
N LYS A 535 7.20 -26.56 26.80
CA LYS A 535 7.38 -25.62 25.70
C LYS A 535 8.87 -25.54 25.37
N THR A 536 9.20 -25.52 24.08
CA THR A 536 10.55 -25.16 23.60
C THR A 536 10.51 -23.72 23.15
N ILE A 537 11.33 -22.85 23.73
CA ILE A 537 11.46 -21.45 23.33
C ILE A 537 12.77 -21.34 22.56
N ARG A 538 12.72 -20.83 21.33
CA ARG A 538 13.89 -20.65 20.48
C ARG A 538 14.44 -19.23 20.65
N LEU A 539 15.77 -19.10 20.76
CA LEU A 539 16.42 -17.79 20.62
C LEU A 539 16.70 -17.55 19.13
N LEU A 540 16.20 -16.43 18.60
CA LEU A 540 16.32 -16.06 17.19
C LEU A 540 17.25 -14.85 17.06
N GLY A 541 18.35 -15.02 16.34
CA GLY A 541 19.31 -13.95 16.08
C GLY A 541 18.82 -12.99 15.00
N MET A 542 18.86 -11.69 15.28
CA MET A 542 18.62 -10.64 14.30
C MET A 542 19.95 -10.21 13.68
N THR A 543 20.23 -10.65 12.45
CA THR A 543 21.42 -10.26 11.68
C THR A 543 21.08 -9.08 10.79
N ALA A 544 21.74 -7.94 10.97
CA ALA A 544 21.55 -6.78 10.10
C ALA A 544 22.20 -7.05 8.73
N ILE A 545 21.43 -6.94 7.65
CA ILE A 545 21.85 -7.15 6.27
C ILE A 545 21.53 -5.97 5.36
N THR A 546 22.23 -5.90 4.24
CA THR A 546 21.92 -4.95 3.16
C THR A 546 20.77 -5.47 2.29
N ASN A 547 20.15 -4.57 1.54
CA ASN A 547 19.08 -4.90 0.63
C ASN A 547 19.60 -5.78 -0.51
N LYS A 548 20.87 -5.58 -0.93
CA LYS A 548 21.53 -6.44 -1.92
C LYS A 548 21.62 -7.89 -1.43
N GLU A 549 22.02 -8.09 -0.18
CA GLU A 549 22.07 -9.41 0.44
C GLU A 549 20.66 -10.02 0.59
N MET A 550 19.66 -9.22 0.97
CA MET A 550 18.28 -9.66 1.04
C MET A 550 17.73 -10.05 -0.33
N GLU A 551 17.96 -9.24 -1.36
CA GLU A 551 17.57 -9.49 -2.74
C GLU A 551 18.27 -10.73 -3.30
N TYR A 552 19.55 -10.92 -2.97
CA TYR A 552 20.28 -12.15 -3.31
C TYR A 552 19.61 -13.37 -2.68
N ALA A 553 19.31 -13.34 -1.38
CA ALA A 553 18.60 -14.41 -0.69
C ALA A 553 17.19 -14.69 -1.25
N LEU A 554 16.51 -13.68 -1.80
CA LEU A 554 15.15 -13.78 -2.34
C LEU A 554 15.10 -14.08 -3.85
N SER A 555 16.23 -14.00 -4.55
CA SER A 555 16.32 -14.34 -5.98
C SER A 555 16.00 -15.83 -6.20
N ASN A 556 15.33 -16.16 -7.32
CA ASN A 556 14.57 -17.42 -7.56
C ASN A 556 15.40 -18.74 -7.61
N GLU A 557 16.60 -18.78 -7.06
CA GLU A 557 17.39 -20.00 -6.90
C GLU A 557 17.35 -20.42 -5.43
N ALA A 558 16.77 -21.58 -5.13
CA ALA A 558 16.59 -22.05 -3.75
C ALA A 558 17.91 -22.18 -2.95
N SER A 559 19.06 -22.21 -3.64
CA SER A 559 20.41 -22.25 -3.07
C SER A 559 20.92 -20.91 -2.54
N ASN A 560 20.37 -19.78 -2.98
CA ASN A 560 21.00 -18.46 -2.74
C ASN A 560 20.94 -18.02 -1.27
N LEU A 561 19.88 -18.41 -0.55
CA LEU A 561 19.80 -18.17 0.89
C LEU A 561 20.78 -19.05 1.67
N ASP A 562 21.00 -20.29 1.24
CA ASP A 562 21.97 -21.19 1.87
C ASP A 562 23.42 -20.72 1.59
N GLU A 563 23.69 -20.26 0.37
CA GLU A 563 24.96 -19.65 -0.02
C GLU A 563 25.23 -18.36 0.75
N LEU A 564 24.24 -17.46 0.83
CA LEU A 564 24.36 -16.24 1.64
C LEU A 564 24.61 -16.60 3.11
N ASN A 565 23.89 -17.59 3.65
CA ASN A 565 24.11 -18.04 5.02
C ASN A 565 25.53 -18.58 5.22
N ALA A 566 26.07 -19.33 4.26
CA ALA A 566 27.45 -19.82 4.30
C ALA A 566 28.45 -18.66 4.25
N VAL A 567 28.30 -17.72 3.32
CA VAL A 567 29.19 -16.55 3.19
C VAL A 567 29.15 -15.66 4.43
N LEU A 568 27.96 -15.38 4.98
CA LEU A 568 27.81 -14.63 6.22
C LEU A 568 28.42 -15.37 7.41
N TYR A 569 28.32 -16.70 7.45
CA TYR A 569 28.97 -17.50 8.50
C TYR A 569 30.51 -17.43 8.39
N ASP A 570 31.06 -17.63 7.19
CA ASP A 570 32.50 -17.60 6.94
C ASP A 570 33.11 -16.22 7.22
N ARG A 571 32.35 -15.15 6.95
CA ARG A 571 32.75 -13.76 7.27
C ARG A 571 32.44 -13.35 8.71
N ASN A 572 31.97 -14.27 9.56
CA ASN A 572 31.61 -14.01 10.95
C ASN A 572 30.58 -12.87 11.09
N VAL A 573 29.68 -12.74 10.11
CA VAL A 573 28.55 -11.82 10.12
C VAL A 573 27.37 -12.55 10.74
N GLY A 574 26.99 -12.14 11.95
CA GLY A 574 25.89 -12.73 12.73
C GLY A 574 25.03 -11.66 13.38
N GLU A 575 24.54 -11.94 14.57
CA GLU A 575 23.71 -11.02 15.37
C GLU A 575 24.46 -9.80 15.91
N LEU A 576 25.79 -9.73 15.78
CA LEU A 576 26.58 -8.55 16.12
C LEU A 576 26.49 -7.51 15.01
N VAL A 577 25.89 -6.36 15.32
CA VAL A 577 25.71 -5.25 14.38
C VAL A 577 27.05 -4.55 14.12
N ASP A 578 27.49 -4.57 12.87
CA ASP A 578 28.62 -3.77 12.38
C ASP A 578 28.10 -2.77 11.35
N LEU A 579 27.89 -1.51 11.75
CA LEU A 579 27.36 -0.47 10.88
C LEU A 579 28.28 -0.12 9.70
N THR A 580 29.55 -0.50 9.78
CA THR A 580 30.58 -0.14 8.79
C THR A 580 30.81 -1.21 7.73
N ARG A 581 30.22 -2.40 7.90
CA ARG A 581 30.44 -3.49 6.96
C ARG A 581 29.77 -3.19 5.61
N GLU A 582 30.42 -3.66 4.55
CA GLU A 582 29.85 -3.68 3.21
C GLU A 582 29.01 -4.95 2.98
N SER A 583 28.28 -4.97 1.86
CA SER A 583 27.62 -6.17 1.34
C SER A 583 28.62 -7.32 1.14
N VAL A 584 28.24 -8.53 1.49
CA VAL A 584 29.02 -9.74 1.17
C VAL A 584 28.73 -10.30 -0.22
N VAL A 585 27.68 -9.80 -0.87
CA VAL A 585 27.26 -10.09 -2.24
C VAL A 585 27.73 -9.00 -3.20
#